data_AF-A0A7Y8H1H7-F1
#
_entry.id   AF-A0A7Y8H1H7-F1
#
_cell.length_a   1.000
_cell.length_b   1.000
_cell.length_c   1.000
_cell.angle_alpha   90.00
_cell.angle_beta   90.00
_cell.angle_gamma   90.00
#
_symmetry.space_group_name_H-M   'P 1'
#
loop_
_entity.id
_entity.type
_entity.pdbx_description
1 polymer ?
#
loop_
_entity_poly.entity_id
_entity_poly.type
_entity_poly.pdbx_seq_one_letter_code
_entity_poly.pdbx_strand_id
1 'polypeptide(L)'
;MAQPARQEHLVDLLRRKTSLSLSEAQVASLVMMGCPDKQIAKEMGVGFPTVRFHVSNAFRKLHVENRTQLAARIQGLCVDTVEVH
;
A
#
# COMPACT_ATOMS: atom_id res chain seq x y z
N MET A 1 -15.63 10.65 -9.97
CA MET A 1 -15.90 9.36 -9.30
C MET A 1 -14.68 8.49 -9.57
N ALA A 2 -13.79 8.38 -8.59
CA ALA A 2 -12.49 7.72 -8.75
C ALA A 2 -12.70 6.23 -9.05
N GLN A 3 -12.08 5.71 -10.10
CA GLN A 3 -12.32 4.37 -10.62
C GLN A 3 -11.92 3.30 -9.59
N PRO A 4 -12.87 2.63 -8.90
CA PRO A 4 -12.55 1.63 -7.86
C PRO A 4 -11.85 0.39 -8.41
N ALA A 5 -12.05 0.11 -9.70
CA ALA A 5 -11.46 -1.03 -10.40
C ALA A 5 -9.92 -1.03 -10.40
N ARG A 6 -9.28 0.15 -10.39
CA ARG A 6 -7.81 0.24 -10.36
C ARG A 6 -7.24 -0.08 -8.98
N GLN A 7 -7.97 0.28 -7.93
CA GLN A 7 -7.57 0.06 -6.54
C GLN A 7 -7.69 -1.42 -6.17
N GLU A 8 -8.81 -2.06 -6.52
CA GLU A 8 -9.04 -3.47 -6.21
C GLU A 8 -7.98 -4.38 -6.84
N HIS A 9 -7.60 -4.11 -8.09
CA HIS A 9 -6.59 -4.88 -8.80
C HIS A 9 -5.19 -4.72 -8.18
N LEU A 10 -4.83 -3.50 -7.75
CA LEU A 10 -3.55 -3.27 -7.07
C LEU A 10 -3.50 -3.99 -5.72
N VAL A 11 -4.58 -3.97 -4.95
CA VAL A 11 -4.69 -4.68 -3.67
C VAL A 11 -4.48 -6.18 -3.87
N ASP A 12 -5.12 -6.78 -4.87
CA ASP A 12 -4.93 -8.20 -5.20
C ASP A 12 -3.48 -8.51 -5.62
N LEU A 13 -2.87 -7.68 -6.48
CA LEU A 13 -1.48 -7.82 -6.90
C LEU A 13 -0.52 -7.79 -5.69
N LEU A 14 -0.71 -6.83 -4.79
CA LEU A 14 0.11 -6.68 -3.59
C LEU A 14 0.00 -7.90 -2.67
N ARG A 15 -1.22 -8.42 -2.48
CA ARG A 15 -1.42 -9.65 -1.69
C ARG A 15 -0.71 -10.84 -2.30
N ARG A 16 -0.72 -10.97 -3.63
CA ARG A 16 -0.04 -12.07 -4.36
C ARG A 16 1.48 -11.94 -4.37
N LYS A 17 2.00 -10.72 -4.51
CA LYS A 17 3.44 -10.46 -4.63
C LYS A 17 4.16 -10.35 -3.28
N THR A 18 3.46 -9.95 -2.21
CA THR A 18 4.11 -9.50 -0.96
C THR A 18 3.50 -10.04 0.33
N SER A 19 2.59 -11.03 0.25
CA SER A 19 1.94 -11.67 1.41
C SER A 19 1.33 -10.69 2.42
N LEU A 20 0.91 -9.53 1.93
CA LEU A 20 0.19 -8.55 2.72
C LEU A 20 -1.21 -9.05 3.03
N SER A 21 -1.70 -8.72 4.22
CA SER A 21 -3.12 -8.86 4.56
C SER A 21 -3.95 -7.86 3.75
N LEU A 22 -5.25 -8.11 3.65
CA LEU A 22 -6.20 -7.23 2.95
C LEU A 22 -6.07 -5.76 3.39
N SER A 23 -6.08 -5.51 4.70
CA SER A 23 -5.95 -4.16 5.26
C SER A 23 -4.58 -3.52 4.97
N GLU A 24 -3.50 -4.30 5.01
CA GLU A 24 -2.15 -3.80 4.72
C GLU A 24 -2.00 -3.42 3.23
N ALA A 25 -2.52 -4.26 2.33
CA ALA A 25 -2.51 -4.01 0.89
C ALA A 25 -3.40 -2.81 0.52
N GLN A 26 -4.57 -2.67 1.13
CA GLN A 26 -5.43 -1.50 0.95
C GLN A 26 -4.72 -0.21 1.41
N VAL A 27 -4.05 -0.23 2.57
CA VAL A 27 -3.30 0.92 3.07
C VAL A 27 -2.17 1.26 2.12
N ALA A 28 -1.39 0.26 1.71
CA ALA A 28 -0.30 0.42 0.77
C ALA A 28 -0.76 1.03 -0.57
N SER A 29 -1.91 0.59 -1.10
CA SER A 29 -2.53 1.14 -2.29
C SER A 29 -2.88 2.63 -2.15
N LEU A 30 -3.47 3.02 -1.03
CA LEU A 30 -3.85 4.42 -0.80
C LEU A 30 -2.62 5.30 -0.57
N VAL A 31 -1.60 4.78 0.12
CA VAL A 31 -0.32 5.49 0.31
C VAL A 31 0.37 5.75 -1.03
N MET A 32 0.36 4.78 -1.95
CA MET A 32 0.88 4.93 -3.32
C MET A 32 0.14 6.05 -4.08
N MET A 33 -1.16 6.21 -3.87
CA MET A 33 -1.96 7.29 -4.47
C MET A 33 -1.71 8.66 -3.80
N GLY A 34 -0.84 8.74 -2.80
CA GLY A 34 -0.52 9.98 -2.11
C GLY A 34 -1.47 10.32 -0.96
N CYS A 35 -2.45 9.47 -0.64
CA CYS A 35 -3.40 9.74 0.44
C CYS A 35 -2.69 9.82 1.81
N PRO A 36 -2.99 10.83 2.64
CA PRO A 36 -2.50 10.91 4.01
C PRO A 36 -3.24 9.93 4.93
N ASP A 37 -2.64 9.53 6.03
CA ASP A 37 -3.19 8.49 6.93
C ASP A 37 -4.59 8.84 7.46
N LYS A 38 -4.88 10.14 7.66
CA LYS A 38 -6.20 10.64 8.03
C LYS A 38 -7.27 10.36 6.97
N GLN A 39 -6.91 10.49 5.70
CA GLN A 39 -7.82 10.20 4.60
C GLN A 39 -7.98 8.70 4.43
N ILE A 40 -6.89 7.93 4.56
CA ILE A 40 -6.92 6.46 4.55
C ILE A 40 -7.85 5.93 5.65
N ALA A 41 -7.77 6.50 6.85
CA ALA A 41 -8.64 6.14 7.97
C ALA A 41 -10.12 6.33 7.62
N LYS A 42 -10.43 7.46 6.98
CA LYS A 42 -11.79 7.78 6.51
C LYS A 42 -12.25 6.83 5.41
N GLU A 43 -11.41 6.55 4.42
CA GLU A 43 -11.73 5.66 3.30
C GLU A 43 -11.94 4.21 3.75
N MET A 44 -11.18 3.76 4.76
CA MET A 44 -11.31 2.41 5.34
C MET A 44 -12.37 2.31 6.44
N GLY A 45 -12.86 3.43 6.95
CA GLY A 45 -13.73 3.45 8.14
C GLY A 45 -13.04 2.95 9.42
N VAL A 46 -11.71 3.07 9.53
CA VAL A 46 -10.94 2.65 10.71
C VAL A 46 -10.31 3.85 11.43
N GLY A 47 -9.84 3.64 12.66
CA GLY A 47 -9.14 4.68 13.41
C GLY A 47 -7.78 5.04 12.80
N PHE A 48 -7.38 6.31 12.90
CA PHE A 48 -6.01 6.76 12.58
C PHE A 48 -4.89 5.89 13.20
N PRO A 49 -4.93 5.48 14.48
CA PRO A 49 -3.91 4.59 15.04
C PRO A 49 -3.89 3.21 14.37
N THR A 50 -5.06 2.71 13.94
CA THR A 50 -5.19 1.43 13.21
C THR A 50 -4.54 1.52 11.84
N VAL A 51 -4.73 2.63 11.12
CA VAL A 51 -4.02 2.87 9.85
C VAL A 51 -2.52 2.85 10.07
N ARG A 52 -2.00 3.60 11.05
CA ARG A 52 -0.55 3.61 11.33
C ARG A 52 -0.01 2.23 11.67
N PHE A 53 -0.77 1.42 12.40
CA PHE A 53 -0.40 0.04 12.66
C PHE A 53 -0.29 -0.79 11.37
N HIS A 54 -1.28 -0.71 10.48
CA HIS A 54 -1.23 -1.38 9.18
C HIS A 54 -0.12 -0.85 8.27
N VAL A 55 0.11 0.47 8.24
CA VAL A 55 1.23 1.09 7.51
C VAL A 55 2.55 0.52 8.00
N SER A 56 2.79 0.52 9.32
CA SER A 56 4.03 0.00 9.90
C SER A 56 4.25 -1.48 9.61
N ASN A 57 3.20 -2.30 9.65
CA ASN A 57 3.31 -3.71 9.28
C ASN A 57 3.59 -3.89 7.78
N ALA A 58 2.92 -3.12 6.92
CA ALA A 58 3.20 -3.13 5.49
C ALA A 58 4.64 -2.71 5.19
N PHE A 59 5.15 -1.70 5.90
CA PHE A 59 6.54 -1.21 5.79
C PHE A 59 7.53 -2.32 6.14
N ARG A 60 7.31 -2.97 7.28
CA ARG A 60 8.14 -4.08 7.74
C ARG A 60 8.09 -5.28 6.77
N LYS A 61 6.93 -5.63 6.23
CA LYS A 61 6.77 -6.75 5.27
C LYS A 61 7.38 -6.44 3.90
N LEU A 62 7.33 -5.18 3.47
CA LEU A 62 7.89 -4.74 2.18
C LEU A 62 9.35 -4.29 2.28
N HIS A 63 9.92 -4.32 3.49
CA HIS A 63 11.29 -3.85 3.78
C HIS A 63 11.51 -2.39 3.34
N VAL A 64 10.56 -1.51 3.67
CA VAL A 64 10.63 -0.07 3.37
C VAL A 64 10.47 0.75 4.64
N GLU A 65 11.09 1.93 4.70
CA GLU A 65 11.07 2.76 5.92
C GLU A 65 10.18 4.01 5.78
N ASN A 66 9.87 4.42 4.55
CA ASN A 66 9.11 5.64 4.28
C ASN A 66 8.04 5.41 3.21
N ARG A 67 6.99 6.25 3.25
CA ARG A 67 5.91 6.22 2.26
C ARG A 67 6.38 6.34 0.81
N THR A 68 7.47 7.09 0.56
CA THR A 68 8.06 7.22 -0.77
C THR A 68 8.69 5.92 -1.23
N GLN A 69 9.45 5.26 -0.34
CA GLN A 69 10.03 3.95 -0.61
C GLN A 69 8.94 2.90 -0.85
N LEU A 70 7.86 2.95 -0.06
CA LEU A 70 6.68 2.11 -0.29
C LEU A 70 6.10 2.31 -1.69
N ALA A 71 5.80 3.56 -2.07
CA ALA A 71 5.24 3.87 -3.38
C ALA A 71 6.19 3.44 -4.51
N ALA A 72 7.49 3.64 -4.36
CA ALA A 72 8.49 3.18 -5.32
C ALA A 72 8.54 1.65 -5.41
N ARG A 73 8.45 0.94 -4.28
CA ARG A 73 8.44 -0.53 -4.25
C ARG A 73 7.21 -1.10 -4.93
N ILE A 74 6.04 -0.53 -4.69
CA ILE A 74 4.78 -0.93 -5.34
C ILE A 74 4.84 -0.65 -6.85
N GLN A 75 5.36 0.50 -7.25
CA GLN A 75 5.61 0.79 -8.66
C GLN A 75 6.55 -0.24 -9.28
N GLY A 76 7.63 -0.59 -8.57
CA GLY A 76 8.57 -1.66 -8.92
C GLY A 76 7.90 -3.01 -9.16
N LEU A 77 6.97 -3.41 -8.29
CA LEU A 77 6.19 -4.64 -8.43
C LEU A 77 5.22 -4.61 -9.61
N CYS A 78 4.75 -3.42 -10.01
CA CYS A 78 3.97 -3.23 -11.23
C CYS A 78 4.83 -3.25 -12.51
N VAL A 79 6.14 -2.98 -12.42
CA VAL A 79 7.05 -2.93 -13.58
C VAL A 79 8.02 -4.12 -13.69
N ASP A 80 8.05 -5.01 -12.69
CA ASP A 80 8.77 -6.30 -12.62
C ASP A 80 9.75 -6.59 -13.79
N THR A 81 10.85 -5.83 -13.84
CA THR A 81 12.17 -6.10 -14.48
C THR A 81 12.97 -4.80 -14.41
N VAL A 82 13.71 -4.58 -13.31
CA VAL A 82 15.18 -4.40 -13.33
C VAL A 82 15.67 -4.53 -11.89
N GLU A 83 16.36 -5.63 -11.60
CA GLU A 83 17.29 -5.67 -10.47
C GLU A 83 18.41 -4.67 -10.75
N VAL A 84 18.64 -3.72 -9.85
CA VAL A 84 19.94 -3.06 -9.75
C VAL A 84 20.33 -2.90 -8.28
N HIS A 85 21.44 -3.58 -7.98
CA HIS A 85 22.37 -3.47 -6.85
C HIS A 85 22.06 -4.25 -5.57
#